data_AF-A0A8D1M5H2-F1
#
_entry.id   AF-A0A8D1M5H2-F1
#
_cell.length_a   1.000
_cell.length_b   1.000
_cell.length_c   1.000
_cell.angle_alpha   90.00
_cell.angle_beta   90.00
_cell.angle_gamma   90.00
#
_symmetry.space_group_name_H-M   'P 1'
#
loop_
_entity.id
_entity.type
_entity.pdbx_description
1 polymer ?
#
loop_
_entity_poly.entity_id
_entity_poly.type
_entity_poly.pdbx_seq_one_letter_code
_entity_poly.pdbx_strand_id
1 'polypeptide(L)'
;ILKQLSKLDNGVDDADILNSRYSTIRRIVHLIVSSFTFRIFGILLIFVDVFLIVTDLLATDSTHSIPIEYRSISLAIAMYFLMEVCLRVFIDGIRPYFSDIFNFLDAAVIAVTLLVDIVYIFYDFKSLKDISKLTFFFRPLRLIILLRVFHLVHQKKHLEILARRVVSENKRRYKKNGFDLDLTYVTDRVIAMSFPSSGKQSLYRNPIEEVVRFLDTKHQNHYQVYNLCSENAYDPKNFHHRVQRYMIDDHNVPTLSEMLAFSKNVQEWMAQDEENVIAVHCKGGKGRTGTMICAYLLASEIFTTAEASCYYFGERRTDKSTSSKFQGIETPSQNRFVGYFAKVKNSFNMTLPLRKILTIKKIIIYSIHGNGNDLKVQIIMQQKTVFSGSASQNCRMVHDAETDRVIFNLLSCPPLYDEVKVKFLSSNLPKYYDNCPFFFWFHTSFIQNNRLYLPRSELDNPHKPRAWKIYRPDFAVEVHFDEVVAGSK
;
A
#
# COMPACT_ATOMS: atom_id res chain seq x y z
N ILE A 1 -13.64 -51.29 33.12
CA ILE A 1 -14.53 -52.44 33.44
C ILE A 1 -15.20 -52.10 34.77
N LEU A 2 -16.47 -51.77 34.95
CA LEU A 2 -17.70 -51.76 34.14
C LEU A 2 -18.65 -50.84 34.97
N LYS A 3 -18.87 -49.58 34.58
CA LYS A 3 -20.00 -49.21 33.72
C LYS A 3 -19.66 -47.93 32.95
N GLN A 4 -19.06 -48.15 31.80
CA GLN A 4 -19.24 -47.32 30.62
C GLN A 4 -20.55 -47.80 29.94
N LEU A 5 -21.23 -46.89 29.21
CA LEU A 5 -22.18 -47.14 28.11
C LEU A 5 -23.66 -47.45 28.44
N SER A 6 -24.43 -46.37 28.69
CA SER A 6 -25.71 -46.02 28.03
C SER A 6 -26.27 -44.83 28.82
N LYS A 7 -26.39 -43.60 28.31
CA LYS A 7 -27.01 -43.21 27.06
C LYS A 7 -26.33 -41.95 26.52
N LEU A 8 -25.99 -41.99 25.23
CA LEU A 8 -26.00 -40.82 24.38
C LEU A 8 -27.42 -40.24 24.35
N ASP A 9 -27.47 -38.95 24.01
CA ASP A 9 -28.60 -38.26 23.42
C ASP A 9 -29.56 -37.56 24.41
N ASN A 10 -29.47 -36.23 24.43
CA ASN A 10 -30.61 -35.31 24.39
C ASN A 10 -30.13 -33.85 24.34
N GLY A 11 -30.08 -33.32 23.11
CA GLY A 11 -30.53 -31.95 22.83
C GLY A 11 -29.56 -30.80 23.13
N VAL A 12 -28.44 -30.69 22.38
CA VAL A 12 -28.06 -29.35 21.94
C VAL A 12 -29.09 -29.01 20.86
N ASP A 13 -30.01 -28.08 21.16
CA ASP A 13 -31.07 -27.70 20.24
C ASP A 13 -30.48 -27.46 18.85
N ASP A 14 -30.96 -28.21 17.86
CA ASP A 14 -30.56 -28.05 16.45
C ASP A 14 -30.68 -26.58 16.03
N ALA A 15 -31.62 -25.83 16.63
CA ALA A 15 -31.81 -24.40 16.43
C ALA A 15 -30.60 -23.52 16.81
N ASP A 16 -29.86 -23.84 17.88
CA ASP A 16 -28.69 -23.06 18.31
C ASP A 16 -27.46 -23.34 17.45
N ILE A 17 -27.29 -24.60 17.02
CA ILE A 17 -26.26 -24.97 16.04
C ILE A 17 -26.60 -24.37 14.67
N LEU A 18 -27.88 -24.40 14.26
CA LEU A 18 -28.33 -23.79 13.01
C LEU A 18 -28.15 -22.28 13.04
N ASN A 19 -28.48 -21.60 14.14
CA ASN A 19 -28.28 -20.15 14.31
C ASN A 19 -26.81 -19.76 14.30
N SER A 20 -25.94 -20.56 14.94
CA SER A 20 -24.49 -20.37 14.91
C SER A 20 -23.90 -20.57 13.51
N ARG A 21 -24.31 -21.63 12.79
CA ARG A 21 -23.90 -21.84 11.40
C ARG A 21 -24.48 -20.78 10.46
N TYR A 22 -25.74 -20.40 10.63
CA TYR A 22 -26.43 -19.39 9.84
C TYR A 22 -25.76 -18.02 10.00
N SER A 23 -25.44 -17.63 11.23
CA SER A 23 -24.69 -16.40 11.50
C SER A 23 -23.27 -16.44 10.94
N THR A 24 -22.60 -17.60 10.97
CA THR A 24 -21.28 -17.81 10.36
C THR A 24 -21.35 -17.70 8.83
N ILE A 25 -22.32 -18.36 8.18
CA ILE A 25 -22.53 -18.32 6.74
C ILE A 25 -22.89 -16.90 6.29
N ARG A 26 -23.82 -16.24 6.99
CA ARG A 26 -24.20 -14.84 6.73
C ARG A 26 -23.00 -13.90 6.83
N ARG A 27 -22.09 -14.13 7.78
CA ARG A 27 -20.83 -13.38 7.89
C ARG A 27 -19.89 -13.63 6.72
N ILE A 28 -19.74 -14.88 6.27
CA ILE A 28 -18.91 -15.23 5.11
C ILE A 28 -19.49 -14.59 3.84
N VAL A 29 -20.79 -14.72 3.61
CA VAL A 29 -21.49 -14.13 2.46
C VAL A 29 -21.36 -12.61 2.47
N HIS A 30 -21.52 -11.97 3.64
CA HIS A 30 -21.26 -10.55 3.80
C HIS A 30 -19.82 -10.18 3.41
N LEU A 31 -18.79 -10.93 3.85
CA LEU A 31 -17.40 -10.68 3.49
C LEU A 31 -17.15 -10.78 1.98
N ILE A 32 -17.79 -11.72 1.29
CA ILE A 32 -17.66 -11.89 -0.16
C ILE A 32 -18.32 -10.73 -0.90
N VAL A 33 -19.59 -10.44 -0.61
CA VAL A 33 -20.39 -9.40 -1.28
C VAL A 33 -19.87 -7.98 -0.99
N SER A 34 -19.26 -7.77 0.18
CA SER A 34 -18.61 -6.50 0.54
C SER A 34 -17.17 -6.39 0.05
N SER A 35 -16.62 -7.44 -0.57
CA SER A 35 -15.25 -7.41 -1.07
C SER A 35 -15.12 -6.42 -2.24
N PHE A 36 -13.99 -5.71 -2.28
CA PHE A 36 -13.70 -4.76 -3.35
C PHE A 36 -13.70 -5.43 -4.73
N THR A 37 -13.15 -6.65 -4.82
CA THR A 37 -13.10 -7.44 -6.06
C THR A 37 -14.49 -7.77 -6.59
N PHE A 38 -15.40 -8.24 -5.72
CA PHE A 38 -16.77 -8.57 -6.11
C PHE A 38 -17.51 -7.34 -6.67
N ARG A 39 -17.34 -6.18 -6.03
CA ARG A 39 -17.94 -4.92 -6.49
C ARG A 39 -17.38 -4.44 -7.83
N ILE A 40 -16.06 -4.46 -8.00
CA ILE A 40 -15.40 -4.07 -9.26
C ILE A 40 -15.81 -5.01 -10.40
N PHE A 41 -15.91 -6.31 -10.12
CA PHE A 41 -16.38 -7.29 -11.09
C PHE A 41 -17.82 -6.99 -11.54
N GLY A 42 -18.73 -6.73 -10.60
CA GLY A 42 -20.10 -6.30 -10.93
C GLY A 42 -20.14 -5.05 -11.80
N ILE A 43 -19.30 -4.04 -11.51
CA ILE A 43 -19.19 -2.82 -12.32
C ILE A 43 -18.70 -3.12 -13.75
N LEU A 44 -17.68 -3.95 -13.88
CA LEU A 44 -17.16 -4.36 -15.19
C LEU A 44 -18.25 -5.06 -16.01
N LEU A 45 -19.04 -5.93 -15.38
CA LEU A 45 -20.16 -6.59 -16.05
C LEU A 45 -21.24 -5.60 -16.51
N ILE A 46 -21.53 -4.54 -15.76
CA ILE A 46 -22.43 -3.46 -16.24
C ILE A 46 -21.88 -2.84 -17.52
N PHE A 47 -20.58 -2.53 -17.58
CA PHE A 47 -19.98 -1.95 -18.79
C PHE A 47 -20.01 -2.91 -19.98
N VAL A 48 -19.77 -4.20 -19.74
CA VAL A 48 -19.90 -5.23 -20.78
C VAL A 48 -21.34 -5.28 -21.28
N ASP A 49 -22.33 -5.29 -20.38
CA ASP A 49 -23.75 -5.37 -20.75
C ASP A 49 -24.22 -4.13 -21.53
N VAL A 50 -23.80 -2.94 -21.10
CA VAL A 50 -24.05 -1.69 -21.85
C VAL A 50 -23.41 -1.74 -23.24
N PHE A 51 -22.18 -2.26 -23.35
CA PHE A 51 -21.52 -2.45 -24.63
C PHE A 51 -22.31 -3.42 -25.52
N LEU A 52 -22.79 -4.56 -24.99
CA LEU A 52 -23.62 -5.51 -25.73
C LEU A 52 -24.89 -4.85 -26.26
N ILE A 53 -25.57 -4.04 -25.44
CA ILE A 53 -26.79 -3.31 -25.84
C ILE A 53 -26.48 -2.27 -26.92
N VAL A 54 -25.38 -1.52 -26.80
CA VAL A 54 -24.98 -0.54 -27.82
C VAL A 54 -24.63 -1.25 -29.14
N THR A 55 -23.92 -2.38 -29.09
CA THR A 55 -23.62 -3.16 -30.30
C THR A 55 -24.89 -3.72 -30.94
N ASP A 56 -25.87 -4.16 -30.15
CA ASP A 56 -27.18 -4.61 -30.62
C ASP A 56 -27.96 -3.48 -31.31
N LEU A 57 -27.94 -2.27 -30.75
CA LEU A 57 -28.59 -1.09 -31.32
C LEU A 57 -27.90 -0.57 -32.61
N LEU A 58 -26.59 -0.76 -32.76
CA LEU A 58 -25.84 -0.30 -33.93
C LEU A 58 -25.84 -1.31 -35.09
N ALA A 59 -25.99 -2.62 -34.80
CA ALA A 59 -26.02 -3.68 -35.82
C ALA A 59 -27.32 -3.71 -36.66
N THR A 60 -28.24 -2.78 -36.41
CA THR A 60 -29.62 -2.74 -36.92
C THR A 60 -29.74 -2.67 -38.46
N ASP A 61 -28.68 -2.35 -39.20
CA ASP A 61 -28.79 -2.10 -40.65
C ASP A 61 -28.43 -3.27 -41.58
N SER A 62 -27.98 -4.45 -41.11
CA SER A 62 -27.50 -5.46 -42.08
C SER A 62 -27.83 -6.93 -41.89
N THR A 63 -28.24 -7.46 -40.73
CA THR A 63 -28.70 -8.87 -40.66
C THR A 63 -29.67 -9.14 -39.51
N HIS A 64 -30.79 -9.81 -39.82
CA HIS A 64 -31.78 -10.29 -38.86
C HIS A 64 -31.25 -11.50 -38.08
N SER A 65 -30.46 -11.28 -37.02
CA SER A 65 -30.43 -12.09 -35.77
C SER A 65 -29.13 -11.83 -35.01
N ILE A 66 -29.22 -11.43 -33.74
CA ILE A 66 -28.07 -11.34 -32.84
C ILE A 66 -27.47 -12.76 -32.68
N PRO A 67 -26.14 -12.94 -32.72
CA PRO A 67 -25.54 -14.25 -32.47
C PRO A 67 -25.95 -14.78 -31.09
N ILE A 68 -26.22 -16.09 -31.00
CA ILE A 68 -26.66 -16.78 -29.77
C ILE A 68 -25.65 -16.55 -28.63
N GLU A 69 -24.38 -16.35 -28.96
CA GLU A 69 -23.28 -16.07 -28.03
C GLU A 69 -23.51 -14.79 -27.21
N TYR A 70 -23.86 -13.67 -27.85
CA TYR A 70 -24.10 -12.39 -27.16
C TYR A 70 -25.27 -12.48 -26.19
N ARG A 71 -26.32 -13.23 -26.57
CA ARG A 71 -27.51 -13.45 -25.74
C ARG A 71 -27.21 -14.33 -24.54
N SER A 72 -26.38 -15.36 -24.71
CA SER A 72 -25.91 -16.22 -23.62
C SER A 72 -25.07 -15.43 -22.61
N ILE A 73 -24.22 -14.51 -23.10
CA ILE A 73 -23.44 -13.62 -22.23
C ILE A 73 -24.37 -12.67 -21.45
N SER A 74 -25.34 -12.03 -22.10
CA SER A 74 -26.29 -11.12 -21.43
C SER A 74 -27.13 -11.85 -20.36
N LEU A 75 -27.61 -13.06 -20.66
CA LEU A 75 -28.29 -13.91 -19.67
C LEU A 75 -27.37 -14.25 -18.49
N ALA A 76 -26.11 -14.61 -18.75
CA ALA A 76 -25.15 -14.92 -17.68
C ALA A 76 -24.90 -13.70 -16.78
N ILE A 77 -24.84 -12.49 -17.37
CA ILE A 77 -24.72 -11.23 -16.64
C ILE A 77 -25.98 -10.99 -15.78
N ALA A 78 -27.18 -11.14 -16.34
CA ALA A 78 -28.43 -11.01 -15.60
C ALA A 78 -28.53 -12.00 -14.42
N MET A 79 -28.11 -13.26 -14.64
CA MET A 79 -28.06 -14.30 -13.60
C MET A 79 -27.06 -13.97 -12.49
N TYR A 80 -25.89 -13.41 -12.83
CA TYR A 80 -24.92 -12.94 -11.83
C TYR A 80 -25.55 -11.86 -10.94
N PHE A 81 -26.29 -10.92 -11.51
CA PHE A 81 -26.91 -9.84 -10.76
C PHE A 81 -28.12 -10.28 -9.94
N LEU A 82 -28.89 -11.25 -10.44
CA LEU A 82 -29.93 -11.91 -9.66
C LEU A 82 -29.29 -12.58 -8.42
N MET A 83 -28.22 -13.34 -8.61
CA MET A 83 -27.46 -13.93 -7.51
C MET A 83 -26.97 -12.86 -6.53
N GLU A 84 -26.41 -11.75 -7.02
CA GLU A 84 -25.96 -10.64 -6.17
C GLU A 84 -27.09 -10.07 -5.31
N VAL A 85 -28.27 -9.79 -5.89
CA VAL A 85 -29.44 -9.31 -5.13
C VAL A 85 -29.90 -10.34 -4.12
N CYS A 86 -29.98 -11.63 -4.49
CA CYS A 86 -30.34 -12.70 -3.56
C CYS A 86 -29.37 -12.77 -2.37
N LEU A 87 -28.07 -12.65 -2.61
CA LEU A 87 -27.07 -12.63 -1.54
C LEU A 87 -27.22 -11.41 -0.64
N ARG A 88 -27.52 -10.22 -1.19
CA ARG A 88 -27.77 -9.00 -0.40
C ARG A 88 -29.06 -9.13 0.43
N VAL A 89 -30.14 -9.64 -0.16
CA VAL A 89 -31.39 -9.92 0.56
C VAL A 89 -31.18 -10.95 1.68
N PHE A 90 -30.33 -11.96 1.46
CA PHE A 90 -29.94 -12.92 2.50
C PHE A 90 -29.15 -12.26 3.64
N ILE A 91 -28.28 -11.29 3.33
CA ILE A 91 -27.50 -10.54 4.32
C ILE A 91 -28.38 -9.56 5.09
N ASP A 92 -29.20 -8.75 4.42
CA ASP A 92 -29.92 -7.62 5.03
C ASP A 92 -31.31 -8.03 5.56
N GLY A 93 -31.86 -9.12 5.03
CA GLY A 93 -33.25 -9.53 5.22
C GLY A 93 -34.18 -8.88 4.19
N ILE A 94 -35.28 -9.55 3.87
CA ILE A 94 -36.24 -9.12 2.83
C ILE A 94 -36.82 -7.73 3.14
N ARG A 95 -37.39 -7.52 4.34
CA ARG A 95 -38.05 -6.25 4.68
C ARG A 95 -37.08 -5.06 4.72
N PRO A 96 -35.91 -5.14 5.37
CA PRO A 96 -34.95 -4.03 5.37
C PRO A 96 -34.40 -3.73 3.97
N TYR A 97 -34.09 -4.76 3.17
CA TYR A 97 -33.51 -4.56 1.84
C TYR A 97 -34.45 -3.79 0.91
N PHE A 98 -35.73 -4.19 0.84
CA PHE A 98 -36.74 -3.57 -0.01
C PHE A 98 -37.36 -2.29 0.55
N SER A 99 -36.94 -1.86 1.75
CA SER A 99 -37.32 -0.54 2.28
C SER A 99 -36.55 0.60 1.61
N ASP A 100 -35.38 0.30 1.02
CA ASP A 100 -34.61 1.25 0.24
C ASP A 100 -35.10 1.27 -1.21
N ILE A 101 -35.48 2.46 -1.69
CA ILE A 101 -36.05 2.64 -3.03
C ILE A 101 -35.08 2.26 -4.14
N PHE A 102 -33.77 2.48 -3.97
CA PHE A 102 -32.77 2.16 -4.97
C PHE A 102 -32.49 0.67 -5.05
N ASN A 103 -32.55 -0.05 -3.93
CA ASN A 103 -32.47 -1.52 -3.90
C ASN A 103 -33.70 -2.15 -4.56
N PHE A 104 -34.89 -1.63 -4.28
CA PHE A 104 -36.12 -2.07 -4.95
C PHE A 104 -36.05 -1.86 -6.47
N LEU A 105 -35.65 -0.65 -6.89
CA LEU A 105 -35.48 -0.35 -8.32
C LEU A 105 -34.44 -1.26 -8.95
N ASP A 106 -33.27 -1.48 -8.33
CA ASP A 106 -32.23 -2.38 -8.87
C ASP A 106 -32.75 -3.81 -9.08
N ALA A 107 -33.46 -4.36 -8.08
CA ALA A 107 -34.07 -5.68 -8.17
C ALA A 107 -35.15 -5.76 -9.26
N ALA A 108 -35.97 -4.72 -9.41
CA ALA A 108 -36.97 -4.64 -10.46
C ALA A 108 -36.33 -4.59 -11.86
N VAL A 109 -35.25 -3.83 -12.02
CA VAL A 109 -34.49 -3.80 -13.28
C VAL A 109 -33.95 -5.18 -13.63
N ILE A 110 -33.32 -5.89 -12.69
CA ILE A 110 -32.80 -7.24 -12.93
C ILE A 110 -33.92 -8.20 -13.32
N ALA A 111 -35.06 -8.16 -12.62
CA ALA A 111 -36.20 -9.03 -12.90
C ALA A 111 -36.77 -8.78 -14.31
N VAL A 112 -36.89 -7.50 -14.70
CA VAL A 112 -37.34 -7.12 -16.04
C VAL A 112 -36.35 -7.57 -17.11
N THR A 113 -35.04 -7.32 -16.93
CA THR A 113 -34.00 -7.77 -17.87
C THR A 113 -34.03 -9.29 -18.05
N LEU A 114 -34.09 -10.03 -16.95
CA LEU A 114 -34.12 -11.50 -16.98
C LEU A 114 -35.39 -12.03 -17.67
N LEU A 115 -36.55 -11.42 -17.43
CA LEU A 115 -37.79 -11.76 -18.12
C LEU A 115 -37.66 -11.50 -19.62
N VAL A 116 -37.09 -10.37 -20.02
CA VAL A 116 -36.82 -10.05 -21.43
C VAL A 116 -35.93 -11.12 -22.06
N ASP A 117 -34.81 -11.47 -21.43
CA ASP A 117 -33.87 -12.46 -21.97
C ASP A 117 -34.48 -13.86 -22.08
N ILE A 118 -35.27 -14.27 -21.09
CA ILE A 118 -36.03 -15.53 -21.12
C ILE A 118 -37.01 -15.52 -22.30
N VAL A 119 -37.78 -14.45 -22.45
CA VAL A 119 -38.74 -14.28 -23.55
C VAL A 119 -38.03 -14.40 -24.91
N TYR A 120 -36.86 -13.78 -25.07
CA TYR A 120 -36.05 -13.89 -26.28
C TYR A 120 -35.60 -15.33 -26.57
N ILE A 121 -35.14 -16.08 -25.55
CA ILE A 121 -34.69 -17.46 -25.71
C ILE A 121 -35.85 -18.39 -26.11
N PHE A 122 -37.00 -18.25 -25.45
CA PHE A 122 -38.18 -19.07 -25.74
C PHE A 122 -38.76 -18.79 -27.14
N TYR A 123 -38.75 -17.55 -27.61
CA TYR A 123 -39.24 -17.22 -28.96
C TYR A 123 -38.34 -17.76 -30.07
N ASP A 124 -37.02 -17.79 -29.86
CA ASP A 124 -36.06 -18.35 -30.83
C ASP A 124 -36.21 -19.87 -30.95
N PHE A 125 -36.44 -20.56 -29.83
CA PHE A 125 -36.59 -22.02 -29.79
C PHE A 125 -37.88 -22.50 -30.48
N LYS A 126 -38.95 -21.70 -30.47
CA LYS A 126 -40.27 -22.10 -30.98
C LYS A 126 -40.49 -21.85 -32.48
N SER A 127 -39.50 -21.34 -33.22
CA SER A 127 -39.57 -21.08 -34.67
C SER A 127 -40.82 -20.29 -35.10
N LEU A 128 -41.26 -19.32 -34.31
CA LEU A 128 -42.42 -18.47 -34.61
C LEU A 128 -41.98 -17.25 -35.44
N LYS A 129 -41.78 -17.45 -36.75
CA LYS A 129 -41.30 -16.39 -37.68
C LYS A 129 -42.14 -15.11 -37.68
N ASP A 130 -43.45 -15.20 -37.46
CA ASP A 130 -44.37 -14.05 -37.54
C ASP A 130 -44.42 -13.17 -36.27
N ILE A 131 -43.92 -13.66 -35.13
CA ILE A 131 -43.88 -12.90 -33.86
C ILE A 131 -42.54 -12.18 -33.67
N SER A 132 -41.57 -12.38 -34.57
CA SER A 132 -40.26 -11.70 -34.49
C SER A 132 -40.37 -10.17 -34.51
N LYS A 133 -41.44 -9.59 -35.09
CA LYS A 133 -41.73 -8.16 -35.04
C LYS A 133 -42.00 -7.64 -33.62
N LEU A 134 -42.47 -8.47 -32.71
CA LEU A 134 -42.75 -8.07 -31.33
C LEU A 134 -41.45 -7.88 -30.52
N THR A 135 -40.38 -8.59 -30.89
CA THR A 135 -39.06 -8.44 -30.24
C THR A 135 -38.53 -7.01 -30.31
N PHE A 136 -38.82 -6.30 -31.40
CA PHE A 136 -38.50 -4.88 -31.55
C PHE A 136 -39.02 -4.01 -30.38
N PHE A 137 -40.19 -4.33 -29.82
CA PHE A 137 -40.76 -3.59 -28.68
C PHE A 137 -40.06 -3.90 -27.35
N PHE A 138 -39.41 -5.06 -27.20
CA PHE A 138 -38.68 -5.43 -25.99
C PHE A 138 -37.22 -4.96 -26.01
N ARG A 139 -36.66 -4.58 -27.17
CA ARG A 139 -35.27 -4.07 -27.27
C ARG A 139 -35.03 -2.77 -26.47
N PRO A 140 -35.89 -1.73 -26.58
CA PRO A 140 -35.73 -0.51 -25.78
C PRO A 140 -35.85 -0.76 -24.28
N LEU A 141 -36.57 -1.82 -23.88
CA LEU A 141 -36.73 -2.18 -22.46
C LEU A 141 -35.40 -2.59 -21.83
N ARG A 142 -34.42 -3.07 -22.61
CA ARG A 142 -33.06 -3.34 -22.13
C ARG A 142 -32.30 -2.08 -21.71
N LEU A 143 -32.68 -0.89 -22.21
CA LEU A 143 -32.09 0.38 -21.77
C LEU A 143 -32.39 0.69 -20.30
N ILE A 144 -33.38 0.02 -19.69
CA ILE A 144 -33.62 0.09 -18.24
C ILE A 144 -32.38 -0.36 -17.45
N ILE A 145 -31.49 -1.18 -18.03
CA ILE A 145 -30.23 -1.55 -17.37
C ILE A 145 -29.31 -0.35 -17.10
N LEU A 146 -29.47 0.73 -17.87
CA LEU A 146 -28.75 1.98 -17.62
C LEU A 146 -29.15 2.59 -16.27
N LEU A 147 -30.34 2.28 -15.74
CA LEU A 147 -30.73 2.66 -14.38
C LEU A 147 -29.82 2.03 -13.31
N ARG A 148 -29.16 0.90 -13.61
CA ARG A 148 -28.15 0.31 -12.70
C ARG A 148 -26.87 1.14 -12.64
N VAL A 149 -26.56 1.91 -13.69
CA VAL A 149 -25.48 2.90 -13.63
C VAL A 149 -25.81 3.98 -12.59
N PHE A 150 -27.08 4.39 -12.46
CA PHE A 150 -27.50 5.32 -11.41
C PHE A 150 -27.44 4.70 -10.02
N HIS A 151 -27.83 3.43 -9.85
CA HIS A 151 -27.62 2.69 -8.60
C HIS A 151 -26.13 2.62 -8.24
N LEU A 152 -25.25 2.41 -9.22
CA LEU A 152 -23.79 2.43 -9.01
C LEU A 152 -23.29 3.81 -8.58
N VAL A 153 -23.80 4.89 -9.19
CA VAL A 153 -23.51 6.27 -8.78
C VAL A 153 -23.93 6.51 -7.33
N HIS A 154 -25.08 5.99 -6.93
CA HIS A 154 -25.52 6.03 -5.53
C HIS A 154 -24.56 5.25 -4.60
N GLN A 155 -24.04 4.10 -5.04
CA GLN A 155 -23.07 3.31 -4.27
C GLN A 155 -21.62 3.83 -4.29
N LYS A 156 -21.32 4.88 -5.07
CA LYS A 156 -19.98 5.45 -5.22
C LYS A 156 -19.29 5.71 -3.88
N LYS A 157 -19.99 6.28 -2.90
CA LYS A 157 -19.45 6.59 -1.57
C LYS A 157 -18.95 5.35 -0.83
N HIS A 158 -19.66 4.24 -0.93
CA HIS A 158 -19.24 2.97 -0.33
C HIS A 158 -17.98 2.40 -1.00
N LEU A 159 -17.89 2.50 -2.32
CA LEU A 159 -16.72 2.04 -3.07
C LEU A 159 -15.47 2.84 -2.72
N GLU A 160 -15.59 4.16 -2.54
CA GLU A 160 -14.48 5.00 -2.08
C GLU A 160 -13.98 4.59 -0.69
N ILE A 161 -14.90 4.31 0.25
CA ILE A 161 -14.54 3.84 1.59
C ILE A 161 -13.79 2.49 1.51
N LEU A 162 -14.26 1.56 0.67
CA LEU A 162 -13.59 0.28 0.46
C LEU A 162 -12.22 0.44 -0.18
N ALA A 163 -12.09 1.27 -1.22
CA ALA A 163 -10.81 1.56 -1.87
C ALA A 163 -9.79 2.14 -0.89
N ARG A 164 -10.21 3.10 -0.06
CA ARG A 164 -9.37 3.68 1.01
C ARG A 164 -8.94 2.61 2.03
N ARG A 165 -9.81 1.66 2.38
CA ARG A 165 -9.47 0.54 3.28
C ARG A 165 -8.45 -0.40 2.66
N VAL A 166 -8.60 -0.75 1.38
CA VAL A 166 -7.62 -1.59 0.67
C VAL A 166 -6.23 -0.95 0.67
N VAL A 167 -6.14 0.35 0.34
CA VAL A 167 -4.85 1.08 0.30
C VAL A 167 -4.24 1.29 1.69
N SER A 168 -5.06 1.36 2.73
CA SER A 168 -4.58 1.50 4.11
C SER A 168 -4.24 0.17 4.79
N GLU A 169 -4.53 -0.98 4.16
CA GLU A 169 -4.31 -2.31 4.76
C GLU A 169 -4.89 -2.39 6.18
N ASN A 170 -4.15 -2.92 7.15
CA ASN A 170 -4.48 -2.95 8.58
C ASN A 170 -3.82 -1.80 9.37
N LYS A 171 -3.57 -0.66 8.74
CA LYS A 171 -3.12 0.52 9.46
C LYS A 171 -4.27 1.10 10.31
N ARG A 172 -3.96 1.59 11.50
CA ARG A 172 -4.95 2.18 12.41
C ARG A 172 -5.55 3.44 11.80
N ARG A 173 -6.84 3.40 11.48
CA ARG A 173 -7.58 4.55 10.93
C ARG A 173 -8.31 5.31 12.02
N TYR A 174 -8.46 6.62 11.85
CA TYR A 174 -9.30 7.44 12.71
C TYR A 174 -10.75 7.33 12.21
N LYS A 175 -11.60 6.66 12.99
CA LYS A 175 -13.03 6.41 12.69
C LYS A 175 -13.94 6.93 13.82
N LYS A 176 -13.93 8.24 14.06
CA LYS A 176 -14.73 8.88 15.13
C LYS A 176 -15.31 10.20 14.64
N ASN A 177 -16.43 10.65 15.23
CA ASN A 177 -17.02 11.97 15.00
C ASN A 177 -17.25 12.30 13.50
N GLY A 178 -17.69 11.32 12.71
CA GLY A 178 -17.94 11.50 11.29
C GLY A 178 -16.68 11.56 10.40
N PHE A 179 -15.50 11.22 10.91
CA PHE A 179 -14.27 11.10 10.13
C PHE A 179 -13.91 9.62 9.89
N ASP A 180 -13.46 9.27 8.69
CA ASP A 180 -12.78 7.99 8.36
C ASP A 180 -11.49 8.29 7.58
N LEU A 181 -10.42 8.58 8.32
CA LEU A 181 -9.13 8.99 7.76
C LEU A 181 -8.05 7.96 8.07
N ASP A 182 -7.14 7.74 7.11
CA ASP A 182 -5.90 7.04 7.37
C ASP A 182 -4.94 7.97 8.15
N LEU A 183 -5.22 8.08 9.44
CA LEU A 183 -4.64 9.02 10.38
C LEU A 183 -4.57 8.34 11.76
N THR A 184 -3.44 8.50 12.44
CA THR A 184 -3.17 7.89 13.74
C THR A 184 -2.48 8.90 14.64
N TYR A 185 -3.00 9.07 15.85
CA TYR A 185 -2.24 9.71 16.94
C TYR A 185 -1.18 8.72 17.42
N VAL A 186 0.08 8.99 17.09
CA VAL A 186 1.23 8.23 17.61
C VAL A 186 1.40 8.53 19.09
N THR A 187 1.37 9.81 19.43
CA THR A 187 1.14 10.35 20.78
C THR A 187 -0.06 11.30 20.73
N ASP A 188 -0.45 11.91 21.85
CA ASP A 188 -1.57 12.86 21.88
C ASP A 188 -1.32 14.11 21.02
N ARG A 189 -0.04 14.48 20.82
CA ARG A 189 0.38 15.66 20.06
C ARG A 189 1.09 15.35 18.73
N VAL A 190 1.36 14.08 18.43
CA VAL A 190 2.06 13.66 17.19
C VAL A 190 1.16 12.77 16.36
N ILE A 191 0.79 13.26 15.18
CA ILE A 191 -0.08 12.55 14.23
C ILE A 191 0.74 12.01 13.06
N ALA A 192 0.53 10.74 12.72
CA ALA A 192 0.98 10.11 11.49
C ALA A 192 -0.22 9.91 10.54
N MET A 193 -0.12 10.34 9.29
CA MET A 193 -1.21 10.15 8.32
C MET A 193 -0.71 9.79 6.92
N SER A 194 -1.62 9.28 6.08
CA SER A 194 -1.38 9.13 4.65
C SER A 194 -1.51 10.47 3.90
N PHE A 195 -1.00 10.53 2.67
CA PHE A 195 -1.03 11.73 1.85
C PHE A 195 -2.44 12.35 1.71
N PRO A 196 -2.62 13.64 2.04
CA PRO A 196 -3.85 14.36 1.76
C PRO A 196 -3.92 14.66 0.26
N SER A 197 -4.95 14.14 -0.39
CA SER A 197 -5.04 14.09 -1.84
C SER A 197 -6.27 14.81 -2.38
N SER A 198 -6.14 15.35 -3.60
CA SER A 198 -7.22 15.96 -4.36
C SER A 198 -7.50 15.16 -5.64
N GLY A 199 -8.59 15.51 -6.34
CA GLY A 199 -8.95 14.90 -7.63
C GLY A 199 -9.17 13.39 -7.54
N LYS A 200 -8.68 12.63 -8.54
CA LYS A 200 -8.89 11.17 -8.62
C LYS A 200 -8.23 10.38 -7.49
N GLN A 201 -7.17 10.91 -6.87
CA GLN A 201 -6.46 10.19 -5.80
C GLN A 201 -7.26 10.14 -4.49
N SER A 202 -8.17 11.09 -4.26
CA SER A 202 -9.04 11.12 -3.06
C SER A 202 -10.05 9.97 -3.00
N LEU A 203 -10.27 9.28 -4.12
CA LEU A 203 -11.09 8.06 -4.17
C LEU A 203 -10.51 6.92 -3.32
N TYR A 204 -9.18 6.87 -3.18
CA TYR A 204 -8.49 5.77 -2.49
C TYR A 204 -7.48 6.24 -1.43
N ARG A 205 -7.35 7.56 -1.22
CA ARG A 205 -6.56 8.19 -0.15
C ARG A 205 -7.41 9.16 0.65
N ASN A 206 -6.81 9.81 1.65
CA ASN A 206 -7.47 10.84 2.42
C ASN A 206 -7.82 12.03 1.50
N PRO A 207 -9.10 12.44 1.41
CA PRO A 207 -9.45 13.71 0.77
C PRO A 207 -8.82 14.86 1.55
N ILE A 208 -8.13 15.78 0.88
CA ILE A 208 -7.44 16.90 1.54
C ILE A 208 -8.43 17.76 2.35
N GLU A 209 -9.61 18.03 1.80
CA GLU A 209 -10.69 18.78 2.47
C GLU A 209 -11.11 18.15 3.79
N GLU A 210 -11.19 16.81 3.85
CA GLU A 210 -11.54 16.10 5.09
C GLU A 210 -10.40 16.13 6.12
N VAL A 211 -9.14 16.14 5.67
CA VAL A 211 -7.98 16.31 6.57
C VAL A 211 -7.93 17.72 7.13
N VAL A 212 -8.19 18.74 6.29
CA VAL A 212 -8.28 20.15 6.72
C VAL A 212 -9.43 20.30 7.72
N ARG A 213 -10.63 19.82 7.37
CA ARG A 213 -11.80 19.81 8.28
C ARG A 213 -11.47 19.15 9.61
N PHE A 214 -10.75 18.03 9.59
CA PHE A 214 -10.33 17.34 10.81
C PHE A 214 -9.41 18.20 11.67
N LEU A 215 -8.33 18.74 11.08
CA LEU A 215 -7.33 19.52 11.80
C LEU A 215 -7.92 20.85 12.31
N ASP A 216 -8.72 21.55 11.51
CA ASP A 216 -9.38 22.79 11.92
C ASP A 216 -10.44 22.54 13.01
N THR A 217 -11.15 21.41 12.98
CA THR A 217 -12.15 21.08 14.01
C THR A 217 -11.51 20.65 15.34
N LYS A 218 -10.36 19.96 15.28
CA LYS A 218 -9.73 19.35 16.47
C LYS A 218 -8.58 20.14 17.07
N HIS A 219 -7.89 20.92 16.25
CA HIS A 219 -6.63 21.60 16.59
C HIS A 219 -6.58 22.99 15.95
N GLN A 220 -7.69 23.74 16.01
CA GLN A 220 -7.81 25.02 15.33
C GLN A 220 -6.63 25.93 15.67
N ASN A 221 -5.87 26.37 14.67
CA ASN A 221 -4.64 27.18 14.83
C ASN A 221 -3.47 26.52 15.58
N HIS A 222 -3.64 25.32 16.13
CA HIS A 222 -2.64 24.60 16.92
C HIS A 222 -2.05 23.40 16.17
N TYR A 223 -1.99 23.42 14.83
CA TYR A 223 -1.34 22.34 14.07
C TYR A 223 -0.33 22.83 13.04
N GLN A 224 0.73 22.04 12.85
CA GLN A 224 1.67 22.16 11.73
C GLN A 224 1.80 20.85 10.95
N VAL A 225 1.77 20.93 9.62
CA VAL A 225 1.84 19.77 8.72
C VAL A 225 3.24 19.60 8.15
N TYR A 226 3.75 18.37 8.15
CA TYR A 226 5.04 18.02 7.58
C TYR A 226 4.86 17.05 6.40
N ASN A 227 5.14 17.53 5.19
CA ASN A 227 5.09 16.74 3.97
C ASN A 227 6.48 16.19 3.63
N LEU A 228 6.62 14.87 3.71
CA LEU A 228 7.87 14.15 3.46
C LEU A 228 8.03 13.65 2.01
N CYS A 229 7.13 14.03 1.10
CA CYS A 229 7.18 13.59 -0.29
C CYS A 229 8.08 14.49 -1.13
N SER A 230 9.10 13.89 -1.77
CA SER A 230 9.81 14.52 -2.89
C SER A 230 8.92 14.59 -4.14
N GLU A 231 8.09 13.56 -4.33
CA GLU A 231 7.35 13.33 -5.57
C GLU A 231 5.99 14.05 -5.66
N ASN A 232 5.42 14.47 -4.54
CA ASN A 232 4.08 15.04 -4.48
C ASN A 232 4.01 16.28 -3.58
N ALA A 233 3.25 17.28 -4.03
CA ALA A 233 2.94 18.49 -3.28
C ALA A 233 1.46 18.88 -3.48
N TYR A 234 1.00 19.82 -2.67
CA TYR A 234 -0.32 20.43 -2.76
C TYR A 234 -0.19 21.90 -2.34
N ASP A 235 -1.19 22.73 -2.66
CA ASP A 235 -1.18 24.14 -2.28
C ASP A 235 -1.17 24.28 -0.74
N PRO A 236 -0.14 24.91 -0.13
CA PRO A 236 -0.07 25.13 1.31
C PRO A 236 -1.23 25.97 1.86
N LYS A 237 -1.94 26.74 1.03
CA LYS A 237 -3.14 27.50 1.42
C LYS A 237 -4.21 26.63 2.06
N ASN A 238 -4.32 25.36 1.64
CA ASN A 238 -5.26 24.39 2.23
C ASN A 238 -5.07 24.23 3.74
N PHE A 239 -3.83 24.42 4.23
CA PHE A 239 -3.50 24.29 5.64
C PHE A 239 -3.04 25.61 6.25
N HIS A 240 -3.59 26.74 5.76
CA HIS A 240 -3.30 28.09 6.27
C HIS A 240 -1.80 28.40 6.28
N HIS A 241 -1.07 27.94 5.26
CA HIS A 241 0.39 28.05 5.13
C HIS A 241 1.21 27.39 6.25
N ARG A 242 0.61 26.55 7.11
CA ARG A 242 1.30 25.78 8.17
C ARG A 242 1.84 24.45 7.64
N VAL A 243 2.59 24.48 6.55
CA VAL A 243 3.16 23.27 5.90
C VAL A 243 4.67 23.40 5.75
N GLN A 244 5.42 22.45 6.28
CA GLN A 244 6.86 22.28 6.07
C GLN A 244 7.14 21.08 5.18
N ARG A 245 8.22 21.13 4.40
CA ARG A 245 8.59 20.07 3.45
C ARG A 245 10.00 19.54 3.69
N TYR A 246 10.13 18.22 3.66
CA TYR A 246 11.41 17.50 3.64
C TYR A 246 11.36 16.50 2.48
N MET A 247 12.30 16.60 1.54
CA MET A 247 12.19 15.89 0.25
C MET A 247 12.80 14.49 0.34
N ILE A 248 12.03 13.53 0.82
CA ILE A 248 12.48 12.16 0.98
C ILE A 248 11.87 11.28 -0.11
N ASP A 249 12.71 10.66 -0.93
CA ASP A 249 12.26 9.73 -1.98
C ASP A 249 11.55 8.51 -1.38
N ASP A 250 10.55 7.99 -2.12
CA ASP A 250 9.78 6.84 -1.67
C ASP A 250 10.69 5.63 -1.43
N HIS A 251 10.52 4.96 -0.29
CA HIS A 251 11.36 3.84 0.20
C HIS A 251 12.85 4.17 0.47
N ASN A 252 13.23 5.45 0.49
CA ASN A 252 14.59 5.90 0.82
C ASN A 252 14.63 6.56 2.22
N VAL A 253 15.77 7.15 2.55
CA VAL A 253 16.07 7.77 3.86
C VAL A 253 16.28 9.28 3.73
N PRO A 254 15.97 10.08 4.76
CA PRO A 254 16.44 11.45 4.87
C PRO A 254 17.95 11.49 5.16
N THR A 255 18.57 12.65 4.97
CA THR A 255 19.89 12.94 5.54
C THR A 255 19.79 13.11 7.06
N LEU A 256 20.88 12.86 7.79
CA LEU A 256 20.93 13.11 9.24
C LEU A 256 20.76 14.59 9.56
N SER A 257 21.24 15.47 8.69
CA SER A 257 21.01 16.92 8.80
C SER A 257 19.52 17.27 8.73
N GLU A 258 18.77 16.68 7.78
CA GLU A 258 17.31 16.85 7.70
C GLU A 258 16.59 16.30 8.93
N MET A 259 17.03 15.15 9.48
CA MET A 259 16.44 14.58 10.69
C MET A 259 16.65 15.51 11.91
N LEU A 260 17.83 16.12 12.05
CA LEU A 260 18.11 17.11 13.09
C LEU A 260 17.27 18.38 12.90
N ALA A 261 17.26 18.92 11.68
CA ALA A 261 16.49 20.12 11.34
C ALA A 261 14.99 19.92 11.60
N PHE A 262 14.44 18.77 11.22
CA PHE A 262 13.06 18.39 11.51
C PHE A 262 12.80 18.33 13.01
N SER A 263 13.65 17.60 13.75
CA SER A 263 13.46 17.43 15.20
C SER A 263 13.49 18.77 15.93
N LYS A 264 14.44 19.65 15.57
CA LYS A 264 14.55 21.00 16.12
C LYS A 264 13.31 21.84 15.78
N ASN A 265 12.89 21.85 14.52
CA ASN A 265 11.72 22.64 14.10
C ASN A 265 10.43 22.18 14.80
N VAL A 266 10.25 20.87 14.96
CA VAL A 266 9.12 20.32 15.74
C VAL A 266 9.21 20.76 17.20
N GLN A 267 10.38 20.66 17.84
CA GLN A 267 10.54 21.08 19.24
C GLN A 267 10.21 22.56 19.42
N GLU A 268 10.67 23.42 18.52
CA GLU A 268 10.36 24.86 18.52
C GLU A 268 8.86 25.12 18.37
N TRP A 269 8.17 24.41 17.47
CA TRP A 269 6.72 24.50 17.30
C TRP A 269 5.97 24.03 18.56
N MET A 270 6.34 22.87 19.10
CA MET A 270 5.68 22.29 20.28
C MET A 270 5.90 23.10 21.55
N ALA A 271 6.99 23.87 21.62
CA ALA A 271 7.31 24.73 22.76
C ALA A 271 6.54 26.07 22.75
N GLN A 272 5.95 26.47 21.62
CA GLN A 272 5.18 27.72 21.54
C GLN A 272 3.85 27.63 22.29
N ASP A 273 3.24 26.45 22.35
CA ASP A 273 1.95 26.23 23.00
C ASP A 273 1.80 24.75 23.40
N GLU A 274 1.17 24.47 24.54
CA GLU A 274 0.92 23.10 25.02
C GLU A 274 -0.13 22.36 24.19
N GLU A 275 -1.03 23.10 23.51
CA GLU A 275 -2.05 22.55 22.62
C GLU A 275 -1.50 22.25 21.21
N ASN A 276 -0.30 22.74 20.87
CA ASN A 276 0.28 22.55 19.55
C ASN A 276 0.50 21.06 19.23
N VAL A 277 0.09 20.65 18.03
CA VAL A 277 0.27 19.30 17.48
C VAL A 277 1.00 19.35 16.14
N ILE A 278 1.56 18.22 15.73
CA ILE A 278 2.10 18.05 14.38
C ILE A 278 1.37 16.94 13.63
N ALA A 279 1.22 17.11 12.32
CA ALA A 279 0.72 16.08 11.42
C ALA A 279 1.78 15.76 10.36
N VAL A 280 2.44 14.61 10.52
CA VAL A 280 3.53 14.17 9.63
C VAL A 280 2.98 13.15 8.64
N HIS A 281 3.26 13.33 7.36
CA HIS A 281 2.80 12.41 6.32
C HIS A 281 3.84 12.22 5.23
N CYS A 282 3.68 11.11 4.52
CA CYS A 282 4.34 10.85 3.24
C CYS A 282 3.27 10.32 2.27
N LYS A 283 3.63 9.45 1.33
CA LYS A 283 2.66 8.72 0.53
C LYS A 283 1.84 7.76 1.42
N GLY A 284 2.47 6.77 2.04
CA GLY A 284 1.75 5.73 2.80
C GLY A 284 1.50 6.04 4.29
N GLY A 285 2.14 7.08 4.85
CA GLY A 285 2.14 7.32 6.31
C GLY A 285 2.79 6.17 7.09
N LYS A 286 3.89 5.61 6.56
CA LYS A 286 4.56 4.41 7.06
C LYS A 286 6.08 4.58 7.16
N GLY A 287 6.85 4.23 6.12
CA GLY A 287 8.32 4.26 6.16
C GLY A 287 8.92 5.62 6.49
N ARG A 288 8.85 6.58 5.54
CA ARG A 288 9.37 7.96 5.70
C ARG A 288 8.81 8.67 6.96
N THR A 289 7.49 8.59 7.14
CA THR A 289 6.79 9.16 8.30
C THR A 289 7.30 8.57 9.61
N GLY A 290 7.44 7.25 9.68
CA GLY A 290 7.98 6.56 10.84
C GLY A 290 9.42 6.95 11.13
N THR A 291 10.28 7.04 10.11
CA THR A 291 11.68 7.46 10.28
C THR A 291 11.78 8.83 10.96
N MET A 292 11.05 9.83 10.46
CA MET A 292 11.11 11.20 10.99
C MET A 292 10.45 11.30 12.38
N ILE A 293 9.30 10.66 12.59
CA ILE A 293 8.64 10.63 13.91
C ILE A 293 9.53 9.93 14.94
N CYS A 294 10.13 8.78 14.60
CA CYS A 294 10.99 8.05 15.53
C CYS A 294 12.23 8.87 15.92
N ALA A 295 12.80 9.63 14.98
CA ALA A 295 13.88 10.58 15.25
C ALA A 295 13.44 11.67 16.24
N TYR A 296 12.28 12.29 16.01
CA TYR A 296 11.74 13.28 16.94
C TYR A 296 11.48 12.70 18.33
N LEU A 297 10.91 11.50 18.44
CA LEU A 297 10.66 10.87 19.74
C LEU A 297 11.96 10.56 20.51
N LEU A 298 13.06 10.29 19.80
CA LEU A 298 14.40 10.18 20.41
C LEU A 298 14.95 11.55 20.84
N ALA A 299 14.78 12.57 20.00
CA ALA A 299 15.24 13.93 20.29
C ALA A 299 14.52 14.56 21.49
N SER A 300 13.23 14.23 21.67
CA SER A 300 12.42 14.66 22.82
C SER A 300 12.52 13.73 24.03
N GLU A 301 13.49 12.80 24.02
CA GLU A 301 13.80 11.88 25.13
C GLU A 301 12.65 10.96 25.58
N ILE A 302 11.58 10.84 24.79
CA ILE A 302 10.48 9.90 25.04
C ILE A 302 10.99 8.46 24.93
N PHE A 303 11.95 8.22 24.04
CA PHE A 303 12.68 6.96 23.94
C PHE A 303 14.18 7.22 23.94
N THR A 304 14.94 6.25 24.47
CA THR A 304 16.40 6.27 24.49
C THR A 304 17.02 5.43 23.37
N THR A 305 16.31 4.43 22.87
CA THR A 305 16.79 3.50 21.83
C THR A 305 15.95 3.57 20.56
N ALA A 306 16.62 3.43 19.42
CA ALA A 306 15.97 3.39 18.11
C ALA A 306 14.95 2.25 18.01
N GLU A 307 15.28 1.07 18.54
CA GLU A 307 14.40 -0.10 18.55
C GLU A 307 13.08 0.19 19.27
N ALA A 308 13.12 0.76 20.48
CA ALA A 308 11.92 1.08 21.24
C ALA A 308 11.05 2.12 20.51
N SER A 309 11.67 3.15 19.94
CA SER A 309 10.97 4.20 19.18
C SER A 309 10.30 3.63 17.92
N CYS A 310 11.03 2.84 17.12
CA CYS A 310 10.52 2.18 15.93
C CYS A 310 9.39 1.19 16.24
N TYR A 311 9.56 0.37 17.30
CA TYR A 311 8.55 -0.59 17.74
C TYR A 311 7.27 0.14 18.18
N TYR A 312 7.41 1.17 19.02
CA TYR A 312 6.28 1.98 19.47
C TYR A 312 5.51 2.60 18.30
N PHE A 313 6.20 3.23 17.35
CA PHE A 313 5.56 3.79 16.16
C PHE A 313 4.77 2.72 15.39
N GLY A 314 5.38 1.56 15.14
CA GLY A 314 4.72 0.48 14.42
C GLY A 314 3.52 -0.11 15.18
N GLU A 315 3.61 -0.25 16.49
CA GLU A 315 2.50 -0.68 17.35
C GLU A 315 1.32 0.30 17.29
N ARG A 316 1.59 1.61 17.37
CA ARG A 316 0.57 2.65 17.26
C ARG A 316 -0.08 2.66 15.88
N ARG A 317 0.72 2.46 14.83
CA ARG A 317 0.27 2.47 13.44
C ARG A 317 -0.47 1.21 13.02
N THR A 318 -0.31 0.10 13.74
CA THR A 318 -0.94 -1.19 13.42
C THR A 318 -2.30 -1.33 14.12
N ASP A 319 -3.31 -1.76 13.36
CA ASP A 319 -4.56 -2.29 13.91
C ASP A 319 -4.50 -3.82 13.93
N LYS A 320 -4.22 -4.37 15.12
CA LYS A 320 -4.08 -5.81 15.35
C LYS A 320 -5.43 -6.56 15.30
N SER A 321 -6.56 -5.85 15.32
CA SER A 321 -7.89 -6.49 15.21
C SER A 321 -8.18 -7.04 13.82
N THR A 322 -7.51 -6.50 12.79
CA THR A 322 -7.81 -6.80 11.38
C THR A 322 -6.77 -7.72 10.74
N SER A 323 -5.51 -7.66 11.16
CA SER A 323 -4.43 -8.52 10.66
C SER A 323 -3.23 -8.52 11.60
N SER A 324 -2.44 -9.60 11.58
CA SER A 324 -1.16 -9.72 12.30
C SER A 324 0.01 -9.00 11.60
N LYS A 325 -0.20 -8.41 10.41
CA LYS A 325 0.84 -7.70 9.65
C LYS A 325 1.29 -6.44 10.38
N PHE A 326 2.55 -6.37 10.80
CA PHE A 326 3.11 -5.19 11.47
C PHE A 326 3.29 -4.00 10.51
N GLN A 327 2.84 -2.82 10.92
CA GLN A 327 2.83 -1.57 10.14
C GLN A 327 3.88 -0.54 10.65
N GLY A 328 5.12 -0.97 10.88
CA GLY A 328 6.24 -0.09 11.25
C GLY A 328 7.00 0.52 10.06
N ILE A 329 8.22 0.99 10.32
CA ILE A 329 9.16 1.45 9.28
C ILE A 329 9.39 0.35 8.24
N GLU A 330 9.55 0.73 6.98
CA GLU A 330 9.39 -0.20 5.85
C GLU A 330 10.70 -0.84 5.38
N THR A 331 11.82 -0.13 5.41
CA THR A 331 13.10 -0.61 4.89
C THR A 331 14.18 -0.72 5.98
N PRO A 332 15.11 -1.67 5.88
CA PRO A 332 16.27 -1.74 6.77
C PRO A 332 17.11 -0.46 6.81
N SER A 333 17.32 0.21 5.67
CA SER A 333 18.04 1.49 5.65
C SER A 333 17.34 2.56 6.48
N GLN A 334 16.00 2.64 6.44
CA GLN A 334 15.25 3.57 7.29
C GLN A 334 15.46 3.27 8.78
N ASN A 335 15.42 1.99 9.18
CA ASN A 335 15.72 1.60 10.57
C ASN A 335 17.16 1.92 10.98
N ARG A 336 18.13 1.67 10.08
CA ARG A 336 19.55 1.98 10.30
C ARG A 336 19.75 3.48 10.54
N PHE A 337 19.03 4.33 9.80
CA PHE A 337 19.11 5.79 9.96
C PHE A 337 18.49 6.30 11.25
N VAL A 338 17.41 5.67 11.76
CA VAL A 338 16.94 5.94 13.13
C VAL A 338 18.01 5.51 14.15
N GLY A 339 18.68 4.39 13.91
CA GLY A 339 19.83 3.94 14.72
C GLY A 339 21.00 4.93 14.72
N TYR A 340 21.36 5.48 13.55
CA TYR A 340 22.37 6.55 13.46
C TYR A 340 21.92 7.80 14.20
N PHE A 341 20.67 8.21 14.06
CA PHE A 341 20.14 9.36 14.78
C PHE A 341 20.16 9.16 16.31
N ALA A 342 19.84 7.96 16.80
CA ALA A 342 20.00 7.64 18.22
C ALA A 342 21.44 7.80 18.70
N LYS A 343 22.44 7.42 17.88
CA LYS A 343 23.86 7.68 18.17
C LYS A 343 24.19 9.17 18.15
N VAL A 344 23.68 9.94 17.18
CA VAL A 344 23.82 11.40 17.13
C VAL A 344 23.30 12.04 18.42
N LYS A 345 22.11 11.63 18.88
CA LYS A 345 21.52 12.11 20.13
C LYS A 345 22.36 11.70 21.35
N ASN A 346 22.66 10.42 21.51
CA ASN A 346 23.24 9.87 22.73
C ASN A 346 24.75 10.07 22.86
N SER A 347 25.49 10.02 21.76
CA SER A 347 26.96 10.06 21.75
C SER A 347 27.54 11.40 21.27
N PHE A 348 26.77 12.16 20.47
CA PHE A 348 27.20 13.42 19.89
C PHE A 348 26.33 14.61 20.33
N ASN A 349 25.45 14.43 21.33
CA ASN A 349 24.62 15.48 21.90
C ASN A 349 23.89 16.35 20.85
N MET A 350 23.20 15.69 19.91
CA MET A 350 22.46 16.32 18.81
C MET A 350 23.33 17.11 17.81
N THR A 351 24.64 16.89 17.80
CA THR A 351 25.55 17.42 16.77
C THR A 351 25.99 16.32 15.80
N LEU A 352 26.16 16.67 14.53
CA LEU A 352 26.62 15.69 13.54
C LEU A 352 28.03 15.20 13.89
N PRO A 353 28.32 13.90 13.73
CA PRO A 353 29.66 13.37 13.94
C PRO A 353 30.64 13.99 12.93
N LEU A 354 31.93 13.96 13.25
CA LEU A 354 32.97 14.40 12.32
C LEU A 354 32.82 13.64 10.99
N ARG A 355 32.88 14.39 9.88
CA ARG A 355 32.78 13.82 8.54
C ARG A 355 33.96 12.88 8.30
N LYS A 356 33.66 11.61 7.99
CA LYS A 356 34.65 10.62 7.56
C LYS A 356 34.63 10.49 6.04
N ILE A 357 35.78 10.70 5.39
CA ILE A 357 35.92 10.57 3.93
C ILE A 357 36.52 9.19 3.61
N LEU A 358 35.81 8.39 2.83
CA LEU A 358 36.15 7.00 2.53
C LEU A 358 36.08 6.72 1.03
N THR A 359 36.90 5.82 0.51
CA THR A 359 36.69 5.21 -0.82
C THR A 359 36.27 3.75 -0.65
N ILE A 360 35.40 3.24 -1.52
CA ILE A 360 35.07 1.80 -1.52
C ILE A 360 36.12 1.08 -2.37
N LYS A 361 36.86 0.17 -1.74
CA LYS A 361 37.87 -0.65 -2.40
C LYS A 361 37.28 -1.91 -3.00
N LYS A 362 36.51 -2.65 -2.20
CA LYS A 362 35.87 -3.88 -2.63
C LYS A 362 34.51 -4.08 -2.00
N ILE A 363 33.62 -4.71 -2.75
CA ILE A 363 32.32 -5.19 -2.30
C ILE A 363 32.29 -6.70 -2.48
N ILE A 364 31.95 -7.44 -1.44
CA ILE A 364 31.81 -8.89 -1.45
C ILE A 364 30.33 -9.21 -1.31
N ILE A 365 29.80 -10.04 -2.19
CA ILE A 365 28.45 -10.59 -2.11
C ILE A 365 28.58 -12.06 -1.77
N TYR A 366 27.92 -12.48 -0.70
CA TYR A 366 27.87 -13.87 -0.24
C TYR A 366 26.59 -14.54 -0.74
N SER A 367 26.70 -15.83 -1.07
CA SER A 367 25.57 -16.73 -1.36
C SER A 367 24.71 -16.26 -2.53
N ILE A 368 25.37 -15.89 -3.63
CA ILE A 368 24.73 -15.43 -4.85
C ILE A 368 24.45 -16.61 -5.79
N HIS A 369 23.22 -16.72 -6.29
CA HIS A 369 22.94 -17.66 -7.37
C HIS A 369 23.56 -17.17 -8.68
N GLY A 370 24.64 -17.82 -9.12
CA GLY A 370 25.34 -17.52 -10.37
C GLY A 370 26.67 -16.79 -10.14
N ASN A 371 27.32 -16.36 -11.22
CA ASN A 371 28.66 -15.75 -11.17
C ASN A 371 28.66 -14.23 -10.95
N GLY A 372 27.48 -13.60 -10.82
CA GLY A 372 27.33 -12.16 -10.62
C GLY A 372 27.61 -11.28 -11.84
N ASN A 373 27.90 -11.84 -13.03
CA ASN A 373 28.25 -11.07 -14.23
C ASN A 373 27.12 -10.14 -14.72
N ASP A 374 25.87 -10.45 -14.38
CA ASP A 374 24.70 -9.65 -14.71
C ASP A 374 24.52 -8.44 -13.78
N LEU A 375 25.27 -8.36 -12.68
CA LEU A 375 25.19 -7.28 -11.72
C LEU A 375 25.99 -6.04 -12.14
N LYS A 376 25.35 -4.88 -11.98
CA LYS A 376 25.97 -3.56 -12.08
C LYS A 376 25.79 -2.81 -10.77
N VAL A 377 26.87 -2.28 -10.23
CA VAL A 377 26.89 -1.47 -9.00
C VAL A 377 26.80 0.00 -9.37
N GLN A 378 25.92 0.74 -8.71
CA GLN A 378 25.87 2.19 -8.72
C GLN A 378 26.02 2.73 -7.30
N ILE A 379 26.90 3.72 -7.13
CA ILE A 379 27.05 4.45 -5.86
C ILE A 379 26.49 5.86 -6.08
N ILE A 380 25.58 6.26 -5.20
CA ILE A 380 24.89 7.53 -5.24
C ILE A 380 25.18 8.28 -3.94
N MET A 381 25.60 9.52 -4.06
CA MET A 381 25.89 10.44 -2.95
C MET A 381 25.35 11.82 -3.35
N GLN A 382 24.72 12.55 -2.41
CA GLN A 382 24.09 13.85 -2.71
C GLN A 382 23.12 13.80 -3.91
N GLN A 383 22.31 12.74 -3.99
CA GLN A 383 21.34 12.52 -5.07
C GLN A 383 21.94 12.39 -6.48
N LYS A 384 23.27 12.26 -6.62
CA LYS A 384 23.97 12.06 -7.89
C LYS A 384 24.65 10.71 -7.93
N THR A 385 24.60 10.04 -9.08
CA THR A 385 25.41 8.83 -9.30
C THR A 385 26.87 9.25 -9.43
N VAL A 386 27.69 8.90 -8.45
CA VAL A 386 29.12 9.26 -8.41
C VAL A 386 30.02 8.14 -8.93
N PHE A 387 29.52 6.91 -8.93
CA PHE A 387 30.23 5.76 -9.47
C PHE A 387 29.25 4.77 -10.11
N SER A 388 29.70 4.13 -11.18
CA SER A 388 29.00 3.05 -11.87
C SER A 388 30.01 2.03 -12.35
N GLY A 389 29.83 0.76 -12.00
CA GLY A 389 30.70 -0.32 -12.40
C GLY A 389 29.97 -1.64 -12.63
N SER A 390 30.53 -2.49 -13.49
CA SER A 390 30.03 -3.81 -13.89
C SER A 390 31.21 -4.74 -14.18
N ALA A 391 30.96 -6.01 -14.55
CA ALA A 391 32.01 -6.95 -14.96
C ALA A 391 32.95 -6.41 -16.05
N SER A 392 32.46 -5.52 -16.92
CA SER A 392 33.19 -4.97 -18.07
C SER A 392 33.67 -3.53 -17.87
N GLN A 393 33.30 -2.85 -16.78
CA GLN A 393 33.55 -1.41 -16.61
C GLN A 393 33.82 -1.06 -15.15
N ASN A 394 34.93 -0.35 -14.89
CA ASN A 394 35.29 0.22 -13.58
C ASN A 394 35.33 -0.75 -12.39
N CYS A 395 35.17 -2.06 -12.60
CA CYS A 395 35.29 -3.09 -11.57
C CYS A 395 36.09 -4.28 -12.10
N ARG A 396 36.90 -4.92 -11.25
CA ARG A 396 37.42 -6.27 -11.48
C ARG A 396 36.61 -7.25 -10.65
N MET A 397 35.85 -8.09 -11.32
CA MET A 397 35.01 -9.10 -10.67
C MET A 397 35.76 -10.42 -10.54
N VAL A 398 35.67 -11.04 -9.36
CA VAL A 398 36.19 -12.39 -9.09
C VAL A 398 35.06 -13.21 -8.50
N HIS A 399 34.75 -14.35 -9.10
CA HIS A 399 33.81 -15.33 -8.57
C HIS A 399 34.59 -16.46 -7.92
N ASP A 400 34.43 -16.59 -6.61
CA ASP A 400 34.97 -17.70 -5.82
C ASP A 400 33.85 -18.73 -5.62
N ALA A 401 33.90 -19.78 -6.43
CA ALA A 401 32.91 -20.85 -6.42
C ALA A 401 33.03 -21.77 -5.20
N GLU A 402 34.19 -21.84 -4.56
CA GLU A 402 34.40 -22.69 -3.37
C GLU A 402 33.70 -22.09 -2.16
N THR A 403 33.72 -20.76 -2.03
CA THR A 403 33.11 -20.05 -0.90
C THR A 403 31.76 -19.41 -1.22
N ASP A 404 31.23 -19.60 -2.43
CA ASP A 404 29.98 -19.03 -2.96
C ASP A 404 29.96 -17.49 -2.85
N ARG A 405 31.02 -16.83 -3.34
CA ARG A 405 31.23 -15.38 -3.23
C ARG A 405 31.52 -14.72 -4.57
N VAL A 406 31.01 -13.52 -4.74
CA VAL A 406 31.42 -12.61 -5.82
C VAL A 406 32.06 -11.37 -5.23
N ILE A 407 33.27 -11.06 -5.67
CA ILE A 407 34.07 -9.93 -5.20
C ILE A 407 34.16 -8.90 -6.33
N PHE A 408 33.63 -7.71 -6.08
CA PHE A 408 33.78 -6.53 -6.93
C PHE A 408 34.91 -5.68 -6.38
N ASN A 409 36.06 -5.65 -7.06
CA ASN A 409 37.11 -4.68 -6.76
C ASN A 409 36.85 -3.42 -7.59
N LEU A 410 36.51 -2.31 -6.93
CA LEU A 410 36.13 -1.07 -7.60
C LEU A 410 37.40 -0.32 -8.02
N LEU A 411 37.49 0.04 -9.30
CA LEU A 411 38.59 0.81 -9.86
C LEU A 411 38.22 2.29 -9.80
N SER A 412 39.04 3.10 -9.13
CA SER A 412 38.88 4.55 -9.06
C SER A 412 37.53 5.01 -8.47
N CYS A 413 37.05 4.36 -7.39
CA CYS A 413 35.91 4.87 -6.63
C CYS A 413 36.25 6.26 -6.07
N PRO A 414 35.41 7.29 -6.29
CA PRO A 414 35.66 8.63 -5.77
C PRO A 414 35.56 8.64 -4.24
N PRO A 415 36.13 9.66 -3.56
CA PRO A 415 35.90 9.90 -2.14
C PRO A 415 34.40 10.09 -1.85
N LEU A 416 33.94 9.40 -0.82
CA LEU A 416 32.55 9.38 -0.36
C LEU A 416 32.47 9.94 1.06
N TYR A 417 31.37 10.60 1.39
CA TYR A 417 31.12 11.18 2.71
C TYR A 417 29.62 11.28 2.98
N ASP A 418 29.27 11.49 4.25
CA ASP A 418 27.89 11.59 4.77
C ASP A 418 27.04 10.37 4.36
N GLU A 419 25.83 10.57 3.84
CA GLU A 419 24.95 9.49 3.39
C GLU A 419 25.30 8.99 1.99
N VAL A 420 25.49 7.68 1.87
CA VAL A 420 25.81 7.00 0.62
C VAL A 420 24.83 5.86 0.38
N LYS A 421 24.30 5.80 -0.84
CA LYS A 421 23.49 4.69 -1.34
C LYS A 421 24.32 3.82 -2.27
N VAL A 422 24.23 2.51 -2.06
CA VAL A 422 24.79 1.50 -2.98
C VAL A 422 23.62 0.71 -3.56
N LYS A 423 23.55 0.67 -4.88
CA LYS A 423 22.45 0.07 -5.64
C LYS A 423 22.99 -0.98 -6.59
N PHE A 424 22.35 -2.15 -6.62
CA PHE A 424 22.72 -3.26 -7.52
C PHE A 424 21.62 -3.42 -8.55
N LEU A 425 21.98 -3.29 -9.82
CA LEU A 425 21.12 -3.45 -10.99
C LEU A 425 21.40 -4.81 -11.65
N SER A 426 20.38 -5.44 -12.20
CA SER A 426 20.52 -6.60 -13.08
C SER A 426 19.32 -6.68 -14.05
N SER A 427 19.55 -7.25 -15.22
CA SER A 427 18.51 -7.60 -16.20
C SER A 427 17.79 -8.91 -15.87
N ASN A 428 18.44 -9.77 -15.09
CA ASN A 428 18.01 -11.15 -14.85
C ASN A 428 17.28 -11.31 -13.50
N LEU A 429 17.46 -10.34 -12.60
CA LEU A 429 16.85 -10.34 -11.28
C LEU A 429 15.59 -9.45 -11.22
N PRO A 430 14.56 -9.85 -10.46
CA PRO A 430 13.35 -9.06 -10.32
C PRO A 430 13.64 -7.73 -9.62
N LYS A 431 12.93 -6.69 -10.05
CA LYS A 431 13.04 -5.35 -9.48
C LYS A 431 11.93 -5.12 -8.47
N TYR A 432 12.28 -4.46 -7.36
CA TYR A 432 11.34 -4.13 -6.28
C TYR A 432 11.36 -2.62 -6.01
N TYR A 433 11.61 -2.21 -4.76
CA TYR A 433 11.77 -0.79 -4.45
C TYR A 433 13.00 -0.23 -5.15
N ASP A 434 12.94 1.08 -5.44
CA ASP A 434 13.97 1.80 -6.16
C ASP A 434 14.26 1.26 -7.58
N ASN A 435 13.35 0.46 -8.14
CA ASN A 435 13.50 -0.15 -9.48
C ASN A 435 14.80 -0.95 -9.64
N CYS A 436 15.19 -1.71 -8.61
CA CYS A 436 16.37 -2.56 -8.63
C CYS A 436 16.15 -3.86 -7.84
N PRO A 437 17.02 -4.87 -8.06
CA PRO A 437 17.08 -6.07 -7.23
C PRO A 437 17.24 -5.76 -5.74
N PHE A 438 18.30 -5.04 -5.36
CA PHE A 438 18.55 -4.65 -3.98
C PHE A 438 19.46 -3.43 -3.88
N PHE A 439 19.36 -2.73 -2.75
CA PHE A 439 20.18 -1.58 -2.43
C PHE A 439 20.34 -1.45 -0.91
N PHE A 440 21.16 -0.52 -0.47
CA PHE A 440 21.23 -0.11 0.92
C PHE A 440 21.82 1.30 1.04
N TRP A 441 21.54 1.94 2.17
CA TRP A 441 22.15 3.19 2.58
C TRP A 441 23.02 2.98 3.82
N PHE A 442 24.11 3.74 3.90
CA PHE A 442 24.95 3.88 5.08
C PHE A 442 25.41 5.34 5.22
N HIS A 443 25.94 5.69 6.39
CA HIS A 443 26.56 7.00 6.62
C HIS A 443 28.03 6.82 6.97
N THR A 444 28.94 7.50 6.26
CA THR A 444 30.39 7.23 6.31
C THR A 444 30.98 7.41 7.71
N SER A 445 30.54 8.42 8.47
CA SER A 445 31.00 8.67 9.85
C SER A 445 30.70 7.55 10.84
N PHE A 446 29.80 6.62 10.52
CA PHE A 446 29.48 5.48 11.38
C PHE A 446 30.18 4.18 10.97
N ILE A 447 31.05 4.23 9.95
CA ILE A 447 31.84 3.08 9.52
C ILE A 447 33.01 2.86 10.49
N GLN A 448 33.05 1.66 11.07
CA GLN A 448 34.09 1.21 11.99
C GLN A 448 34.97 0.17 11.30
N ASN A 449 36.26 0.13 11.66
CA ASN A 449 37.23 -0.86 11.14
C ASN A 449 37.29 -0.94 9.60
N ASN A 450 36.96 0.15 8.91
CA ASN A 450 36.91 0.25 7.45
C ASN A 450 36.12 -0.89 6.78
N ARG A 451 35.05 -1.33 7.44
CA ARG A 451 34.24 -2.46 7.02
C ARG A 451 32.76 -2.23 7.35
N LEU A 452 31.89 -2.61 6.43
CA LEU A 452 30.44 -2.68 6.64
C LEU A 452 29.95 -4.05 6.20
N TYR A 453 29.39 -4.85 7.11
CA TYR A 453 28.78 -6.14 6.80
C TYR A 453 27.27 -6.05 7.01
N LEU A 454 26.48 -6.37 5.97
CA LEU A 454 25.03 -6.32 6.00
C LEU A 454 24.45 -7.69 5.63
N PRO A 455 23.81 -8.40 6.57
CA PRO A 455 23.10 -9.64 6.26
C PRO A 455 21.84 -9.37 5.42
N ARG A 456 21.23 -10.42 4.86
CA ARG A 456 19.99 -10.34 4.06
C ARG A 456 18.88 -9.49 4.71
N SER A 457 18.69 -9.62 6.03
CA SER A 457 17.69 -8.89 6.80
C SER A 457 17.95 -7.38 6.84
N GLU A 458 19.17 -6.94 6.55
CA GLU A 458 19.62 -5.56 6.60
C GLU A 458 19.75 -4.90 5.22
N LEU A 459 19.36 -5.60 4.16
CA LEU A 459 19.39 -5.12 2.78
C LEU A 459 17.99 -4.75 2.29
N ASP A 460 17.87 -3.62 1.60
CA ASP A 460 16.60 -3.15 1.07
C ASP A 460 16.21 -3.99 -0.15
N ASN A 461 14.98 -4.54 -0.11
CA ASN A 461 14.41 -5.61 -0.94
C ASN A 461 14.64 -7.05 -0.43
N PRO A 462 15.86 -7.56 -0.18
CA PRO A 462 16.07 -8.93 0.30
C PRO A 462 15.46 -9.22 1.68
N HIS A 463 15.26 -8.21 2.53
CA HIS A 463 14.58 -8.36 3.82
C HIS A 463 13.12 -8.85 3.70
N LYS A 464 12.48 -8.75 2.51
CA LYS A 464 11.07 -9.16 2.33
C LYS A 464 10.97 -10.65 2.00
N PRO A 465 10.02 -11.40 2.62
CA PRO A 465 9.84 -12.83 2.37
C PRO A 465 9.67 -13.23 0.90
N ARG A 466 9.04 -12.37 0.09
CA ARG A 466 8.87 -12.59 -1.36
C ARG A 466 10.18 -12.74 -2.15
N ALA A 467 11.29 -12.25 -1.60
CA ALA A 467 12.60 -12.27 -2.23
C ALA A 467 13.46 -13.48 -1.78
N TRP A 468 13.02 -14.24 -0.77
CA TRP A 468 13.83 -15.30 -0.15
C TRP A 468 14.00 -16.56 -1.03
N LYS A 469 13.21 -16.68 -2.11
CA LYS A 469 13.45 -17.70 -3.15
C LYS A 469 14.73 -17.44 -3.94
N ILE A 470 15.21 -16.20 -3.97
CA ILE A 470 16.40 -15.75 -4.71
C ILE A 470 17.55 -15.50 -3.75
N TYR A 471 17.29 -14.79 -2.66
CA TYR A 471 18.30 -14.46 -1.65
C TYR A 471 18.22 -15.44 -0.48
N ARG A 472 19.16 -16.39 -0.42
CA ARG A 472 19.26 -17.41 0.63
C ARG A 472 19.50 -16.80 2.03
N PRO A 473 19.27 -17.51 3.14
CA PRO A 473 19.41 -16.96 4.49
C PRO A 473 20.79 -16.37 4.82
N ASP A 474 21.82 -16.93 4.22
CA ASP A 474 23.24 -16.57 4.31
C ASP A 474 23.65 -15.45 3.34
N PHE A 475 22.76 -15.00 2.45
CA PHE A 475 23.02 -13.87 1.56
C PHE A 475 23.40 -12.63 2.36
N ALA A 476 24.52 -12.02 2.01
CA ALA A 476 25.04 -10.83 2.68
C ALA A 476 25.86 -9.98 1.71
N VAL A 477 26.01 -8.71 2.04
CA VAL A 477 26.92 -7.80 1.35
C VAL A 477 27.91 -7.22 2.34
N GLU A 478 29.18 -7.26 1.98
CA GLU A 478 30.26 -6.67 2.74
C GLU A 478 30.99 -5.63 1.91
N VAL A 479 31.27 -4.48 2.51
CA VAL A 479 31.97 -3.37 1.88
C VAL A 479 33.23 -3.09 2.66
N HIS A 480 34.36 -3.02 1.97
CA HIS A 480 35.64 -2.58 2.54
C HIS A 480 36.01 -1.20 2.01
N PHE A 481 36.51 -0.38 2.92
CA PHE A 481 36.85 0.99 2.66
C PHE A 481 38.35 1.23 2.81
N ASP A 482 38.88 2.21 2.11
CA ASP A 482 40.17 2.84 2.43
C ASP A 482 39.88 4.26 2.95
N GLU A 483 40.63 4.72 3.95
CA GLU A 483 40.52 6.11 4.43
C GLU A 483 41.27 7.04 3.49
N VAL A 484 40.62 8.15 3.11
CA VAL A 484 41.27 9.20 2.35
C VAL A 484 41.98 10.10 3.34
N VAL A 485 43.27 9.86 3.56
CA VAL A 485 44.11 10.77 4.35
C VAL A 485 44.18 12.10 3.60
N ALA A 486 43.76 13.19 4.25
CA ALA A 486 43.93 14.54 3.72
C ALA A 486 45.43 14.82 3.59
N GLY A 487 45.99 14.66 2.39
CA GLY A 487 47.42 14.85 2.14
C GLY A 487 48.03 14.12 0.93
N SER A 488 47.29 13.30 0.18
CA SER A 488 47.87 12.59 -0.98
C SER A 488 47.01 12.69 -2.23
N LYS A 489 46.96 13.89 -2.82
CA LYS A 489 47.45 14.20 -4.18
C LYS A 489 47.27 15.67 -4.50
#